data_AF-A0A397SI78-F1
#
_entry.id   AF-A0A397SI78-F1
#
_cell.length_a   1.000
_cell.length_b   1.000
_cell.length_c   1.000
_cell.angle_alpha   90.00
_cell.angle_beta   90.00
_cell.angle_gamma   90.00
#
_symmetry.space_group_name_H-M   'P 1'
#
loop_
_entity.id
_entity.type
_entity.pdbx_description
1 polymer ?
#
loop_
_entity_poly.entity_id
_entity_poly.type
_entity_poly.pdbx_seq_one_letter_code
_entity_poly.pdbx_strand_id
1 'polypeptide(L)'
;MIHVNIHDGNIFLENNVAIIGDLKNAIIKHNEDIEVYGIIPFIAPEVFQGQKYTKASDIYSFGMIMWELITGRMPFWDKNHDIGLIFDICDGLHPPIVTNAPEGYIELMKKCWHSDRYKRPTAAELKEKIRNILLMESDNCHENSPTKIIKSSDIGPISYNLEDYL
;
A
#
# COMPACT_ATOMS: atom_id res chain seq x y z
N MET A 1 -14.16 -8.95 -8.00
CA MET A 1 -13.94 -7.51 -8.24
C MET A 1 -12.45 -7.24 -8.21
N ILE A 2 -11.97 -6.34 -9.06
CA ILE A 2 -10.60 -5.79 -9.10
C ILE A 2 -10.79 -4.27 -9.04
N HIS A 3 -10.06 -3.56 -8.18
CA HIS A 3 -10.25 -2.13 -7.93
C HIS A 3 -9.40 -1.25 -8.85
N VAL A 4 -8.18 -1.66 -9.22
CA VAL A 4 -7.28 -0.98 -10.17
C VAL A 4 -6.65 0.33 -9.63
N ASN A 5 -7.32 1.05 -8.74
CA ASN A 5 -6.87 2.36 -8.24
C ASN A 5 -6.87 2.48 -6.71
N ILE A 6 -6.25 1.53 -6.01
CA ILE A 6 -6.15 1.57 -4.55
C ILE A 6 -5.00 2.49 -4.14
N HIS A 7 -5.31 3.62 -3.51
CA HIS A 7 -4.36 4.57 -2.91
C HIS A 7 -5.07 5.36 -1.79
N ASP A 8 -4.32 6.10 -0.99
CA ASP A 8 -4.80 6.94 0.12
C ASP A 8 -5.94 7.89 -0.27
N GLY A 9 -5.83 8.58 -1.41
CA GLY A 9 -6.88 9.46 -1.94
C GLY A 9 -8.22 8.78 -2.24
N ASN A 10 -8.26 7.44 -2.27
CA ASN A 10 -9.49 6.65 -2.46
C ASN A 10 -9.93 5.90 -1.19
N ILE A 11 -9.32 6.20 -0.05
CA ILE A 11 -9.75 5.70 1.26
C ILE A 11 -10.53 6.79 1.98
N PHE A 12 -11.83 6.57 2.15
CA PHE A 12 -12.72 7.48 2.87
C PHE A 12 -12.86 7.03 4.32
N LEU A 13 -12.77 7.98 5.25
CA LEU A 13 -12.92 7.72 6.69
C LEU A 13 -14.26 8.29 7.17
N GLU A 14 -15.12 7.42 7.70
CA GLU A 14 -16.38 7.80 8.32
C GLU A 14 -16.57 7.01 9.63
N ASN A 15 -16.77 7.71 10.76
CA ASN A 15 -17.02 7.08 12.07
C ASN A 15 -16.01 5.98 12.46
N ASN A 16 -14.70 6.23 12.26
CA ASN A 16 -13.60 5.27 12.45
C ASN A 16 -13.65 4.03 11.53
N VAL A 17 -14.46 4.06 10.48
CA VAL A 17 -14.48 3.04 9.43
C VAL A 17 -13.78 3.60 8.20
N ALA A 18 -12.78 2.86 7.71
CA ALA A 18 -12.15 3.13 6.43
C ALA A 18 -12.88 2.36 5.32
N ILE A 19 -13.31 3.07 4.29
CA ILE A 19 -14.00 2.53 3.12
C ILE A 19 -13.15 2.83 1.89
N ILE A 20 -12.79 1.79 1.14
CA ILE A 20 -12.17 1.96 -0.16
C ILE A 20 -13.27 2.35 -1.14
N GLY A 21 -13.20 3.57 -1.65
CA GLY A 21 -14.13 4.16 -2.62
C GLY A 21 -13.44 4.50 -3.93
N ASP A 22 -14.11 5.31 -4.76
CA ASP A 22 -13.74 5.54 -6.17
C ASP A 22 -13.36 4.22 -6.86
N LEU A 23 -14.30 3.28 -6.79
CA LEU A 23 -14.31 2.12 -7.69
C LEU A 23 -14.56 2.69 -9.08
N LYS A 24 -13.54 3.31 -9.69
CA LYS A 24 -13.56 3.68 -11.09
C LYS A 24 -14.02 2.43 -11.77
N ASN A 25 -15.20 2.54 -12.39
CA ASN A 25 -15.86 1.42 -12.99
C ASN A 25 -14.80 0.65 -13.79
N ALA A 26 -14.98 -0.65 -13.88
CA ALA A 26 -14.31 -1.52 -14.84
C ALA A 26 -14.59 -1.12 -16.33
N ILE A 27 -14.66 0.18 -16.65
CA ILE A 27 -14.64 0.84 -17.96
C ILE A 27 -13.18 0.99 -18.42
N ILE A 28 -12.35 -0.03 -18.23
CA ILE A 28 -11.49 -0.46 -19.33
C ILE A 28 -12.17 -1.73 -19.89
N LYS A 29 -13.40 -1.51 -20.34
CA LYS A 29 -14.11 -2.41 -21.22
C LYS A 29 -13.41 -2.29 -22.57
N HIS A 30 -12.95 -3.42 -23.11
CA HIS A 30 -12.93 -3.68 -24.56
C HIS A 30 -11.89 -3.01 -25.49
N ASN A 31 -10.85 -2.32 -25.02
CA ASN A 31 -9.74 -1.98 -25.92
C ASN A 31 -8.54 -2.89 -25.69
N GLU A 32 -7.93 -3.36 -26.78
CA GLU A 32 -6.79 -4.27 -26.81
C GLU A 32 -5.50 -3.63 -26.27
N ASP A 33 -5.54 -2.32 -26.01
CA ASP A 33 -4.45 -1.53 -25.45
C ASP A 33 -4.50 -1.51 -23.92
N ILE A 34 -3.39 -1.89 -23.29
CA ILE A 34 -3.21 -1.87 -21.83
C ILE A 34 -2.81 -0.45 -21.44
N GLU A 35 -3.80 0.38 -21.13
CA GLU A 35 -3.55 1.69 -20.53
C GLU A 35 -3.24 1.52 -19.03
N VAL A 36 -2.04 1.95 -18.62
CA VAL A 36 -1.63 1.92 -17.22
C VAL A 36 -2.31 3.08 -16.50
N TYR A 37 -3.09 2.78 -15.47
CA TYR A 37 -3.90 3.74 -14.73
C TYR A 37 -3.64 3.67 -13.22
N GLY A 38 -3.38 4.81 -12.58
CA GLY A 38 -3.17 4.91 -11.13
C GLY A 38 -1.97 5.79 -10.77
N ILE A 39 -1.67 5.87 -9.48
CA ILE A 39 -0.53 6.62 -8.96
C ILE A 39 0.67 5.67 -8.86
N ILE A 40 1.79 6.02 -9.51
CA ILE A 40 2.96 5.15 -9.74
C ILE A 40 3.37 4.30 -8.53
N PRO A 41 3.51 4.84 -7.30
CA PRO A 41 3.93 4.07 -6.14
C PRO A 41 3.02 2.88 -5.79
N PHE A 42 1.74 2.96 -6.13
CA PHE A 42 0.72 1.97 -5.78
C PHE A 42 0.50 0.93 -6.90
N ILE A 43 1.07 1.12 -8.08
CA ILE A 43 0.91 0.22 -9.23
C ILE A 43 1.89 -0.94 -9.11
N ALA A 44 1.39 -2.17 -9.25
CA ALA A 44 2.20 -3.37 -9.16
C ALA A 44 3.18 -3.50 -10.36
N PRO A 45 4.40 -4.04 -10.17
CA PRO A 45 5.43 -4.09 -11.20
C PRO A 45 4.99 -4.85 -12.46
N GLU A 46 4.18 -5.90 -12.31
CA GLU A 46 3.69 -6.66 -13.47
C GLU A 46 2.78 -5.83 -14.39
N VAL A 47 2.12 -4.80 -13.85
CA VAL A 47 1.24 -3.92 -14.63
C VAL A 47 2.07 -3.00 -15.51
N PHE A 48 3.16 -2.42 -14.99
CA PHE A 48 4.11 -1.65 -15.79
C PHE A 48 4.76 -2.48 -16.89
N GLN A 49 4.87 -3.79 -16.69
CA GLN A 49 5.36 -4.76 -17.68
C GLN A 49 4.29 -5.18 -18.70
N GLY A 50 3.14 -4.49 -18.74
CA GLY A 50 2.08 -4.75 -19.70
C GLY A 50 1.21 -5.96 -19.34
N GLN A 51 1.19 -6.41 -18.08
CA GLN A 51 0.18 -7.38 -17.64
C GLN A 51 -1.09 -6.67 -17.19
N LYS A 52 -2.22 -7.37 -17.31
CA LYS A 52 -3.51 -6.86 -16.83
C LYS A 52 -3.55 -6.78 -15.31
N TYR A 53 -4.23 -5.76 -14.79
CA TYR A 53 -4.59 -5.66 -13.38
C TYR A 53 -5.35 -6.90 -12.91
N THR A 54 -5.06 -7.31 -11.69
CA THR A 54 -5.69 -8.47 -11.05
C THR A 54 -5.92 -8.24 -9.58
N LYS A 55 -6.58 -9.19 -8.92
CA LYS A 55 -6.69 -9.16 -7.46
C LYS A 55 -5.33 -9.09 -6.76
N ALA A 56 -4.28 -9.68 -7.35
CA ALA A 56 -2.93 -9.63 -6.77
C ALA A 56 -2.26 -8.25 -6.95
N SER A 57 -2.62 -7.48 -7.97
CA SER A 57 -2.14 -6.09 -8.09
C SER A 57 -2.82 -5.18 -7.07
N ASP A 58 -4.12 -5.38 -6.79
CA ASP A 58 -4.81 -4.67 -5.70
C ASP A 58 -4.16 -4.95 -4.33
N ILE A 59 -3.67 -6.18 -4.11
CA ILE A 59 -2.96 -6.54 -2.88
C ILE A 59 -1.60 -5.84 -2.78
N TYR A 60 -0.90 -5.66 -3.91
CA TYR A 60 0.33 -4.86 -3.94
C TYR A 60 0.05 -3.42 -3.51
N SER A 61 -0.97 -2.79 -4.10
CA SER A 61 -1.39 -1.44 -3.74
C SER A 61 -1.76 -1.32 -2.25
N PHE A 62 -2.42 -2.34 -1.70
CA PHE A 62 -2.70 -2.39 -0.26
C PHE A 62 -1.42 -2.49 0.59
N GLY A 63 -0.40 -3.22 0.13
CA GLY A 63 0.91 -3.24 0.79
C GLY A 63 1.56 -1.86 0.85
N MET A 64 1.39 -1.04 -0.18
CA MET A 64 1.87 0.34 -0.20
C MET A 64 1.10 1.24 0.76
N ILE A 65 -0.22 1.06 0.86
CA ILE A 65 -1.04 1.72 1.89
C ILE A 65 -0.59 1.32 3.29
N MET A 66 -0.29 0.03 3.54
CA MET A 66 0.22 -0.40 4.85
C MET A 66 1.53 0.34 5.19
N TRP A 67 2.42 0.49 4.21
CA TRP A 67 3.66 1.25 4.40
C TRP A 67 3.40 2.73 4.68
N GLU A 68 2.48 3.34 3.95
CA GLU A 68 2.09 4.73 4.15
C GLU A 68 1.47 4.96 5.53
N LEU A 69 0.60 4.06 6.00
CA LEU A 69 -0.05 4.17 7.31
C LEU A 69 0.97 4.13 8.45
N ILE A 70 2.01 3.30 8.34
CA ILE A 70 3.03 3.19 9.41
C ILE A 70 4.05 4.34 9.36
N THR A 71 4.28 4.94 8.20
CA THR A 71 5.27 6.02 8.03
C THR A 71 4.67 7.43 8.04
N GLY A 72 3.38 7.55 7.74
CA GLY A 72 2.70 8.81 7.45
C GLY A 72 3.24 9.49 6.19
N ARG A 73 3.77 8.73 5.23
CA ARG A 73 4.41 9.25 4.00
C ARG A 73 3.93 8.51 2.77
N MET A 74 3.89 9.24 1.66
CA MET A 74 3.70 8.65 0.35
C MET A 74 4.86 7.69 0.04
N PRO A 75 4.60 6.48 -0.48
CA PRO A 75 5.68 5.58 -0.86
C PRO A 75 6.57 6.24 -1.92
N PHE A 76 7.89 6.12 -1.76
CA PHE A 76 8.90 6.81 -2.57
C PHE A 76 8.80 8.35 -2.53
N TRP A 77 8.41 8.94 -1.39
CA TRP A 77 8.35 10.40 -1.19
C TRP A 77 9.66 11.15 -1.50
N ASP A 78 10.80 10.46 -1.47
CA ASP A 78 12.14 11.00 -1.73
C ASP A 78 12.58 10.86 -3.19
N LYS A 79 11.69 10.39 -4.07
CA LYS A 79 11.94 10.20 -5.50
C LYS A 79 10.88 10.90 -6.34
N ASN A 80 11.26 11.32 -7.55
CA ASN A 80 10.29 11.76 -8.55
C ASN A 80 9.44 10.58 -9.01
N HIS A 81 8.13 10.77 -9.14
CA HIS A 81 7.22 9.74 -9.64
C HIS A 81 7.18 9.79 -11.16
N ASP A 82 8.29 9.41 -11.77
CA ASP A 82 8.52 9.41 -13.21
C ASP A 82 8.87 8.02 -13.75
N ILE A 83 9.23 7.95 -15.03
CA ILE A 83 9.60 6.69 -15.69
C ILE A 83 10.83 6.02 -15.05
N GLY A 84 11.72 6.79 -14.43
CA GLY A 84 12.88 6.26 -13.71
C GLY A 84 12.44 5.45 -12.50
N LEU A 85 11.49 5.97 -11.72
CA LEU A 85 10.91 5.22 -10.59
C LEU A 85 10.19 3.94 -11.06
N ILE A 86 9.53 3.97 -12.22
CA ILE A 86 8.89 2.77 -12.79
C ILE A 86 9.93 1.67 -13.04
N PHE A 87 11.06 2.01 -13.66
CA PHE A 87 12.14 1.04 -13.88
C PHE A 87 12.70 0.50 -12.57
N ASP A 88 12.97 1.38 -11.60
CA ASP A 88 13.44 0.98 -10.27
C ASP A 88 12.46 -0.02 -9.60
N ILE A 89 11.15 0.24 -9.66
CA ILE A 89 10.11 -0.65 -9.09
C ILE A 89 10.09 -2.01 -9.82
N CYS A 90 10.20 -2.01 -11.15
CA CYS A 90 10.28 -3.25 -11.93
C CYS A 90 11.54 -4.08 -11.61
N ASP A 91 12.64 -3.42 -11.25
CA ASP A 91 13.89 -4.06 -10.81
C ASP A 91 13.87 -4.48 -9.33
N GLY A 92 12.76 -4.27 -8.63
CA GLY A 92 12.54 -4.73 -7.26
C GLY A 92 12.82 -3.67 -6.18
N LEU A 93 12.85 -2.39 -6.53
CA LEU A 93 12.88 -1.32 -5.55
C LEU A 93 11.61 -1.37 -4.68
N HIS A 94 11.81 -1.25 -3.37
CA HIS A 94 10.74 -1.11 -2.39
C HIS A 94 11.02 0.10 -1.49
N PRO A 95 9.97 0.70 -0.89
CA PRO A 95 10.17 1.72 0.14
C PRO A 95 10.99 1.19 1.33
N PRO A 96 11.69 2.07 2.07
CA PRO A 96 12.52 1.66 3.19
C PRO A 96 11.68 1.01 4.30
N ILE A 97 12.16 -0.11 4.85
CA ILE A 97 11.45 -0.83 5.91
C ILE A 97 11.63 -0.09 7.24
N VAL A 98 10.53 0.33 7.85
CA VAL A 98 10.54 0.78 9.25
C VAL A 98 10.40 -0.41 10.19
N THR A 99 11.12 -0.38 11.32
CA THR A 99 11.20 -1.52 12.26
C THR A 99 10.17 -1.44 13.39
N ASN A 100 9.43 -0.34 13.50
CA ASN A 100 8.56 -0.09 14.63
C ASN A 100 7.08 -0.22 14.25
N ALA A 101 6.62 -1.46 14.16
CA ALA A 101 5.27 -1.82 13.83
C ALA A 101 4.82 -3.03 14.66
N PRO A 102 3.49 -3.25 14.78
CA PRO A 102 2.96 -4.42 15.46
C PRO A 102 3.54 -5.73 14.96
N GLU A 103 3.57 -6.74 15.82
CA GLU A 103 4.08 -8.06 15.46
C GLU A 103 3.37 -8.59 14.20
N GLY A 104 4.15 -9.07 13.24
CA GLY A 104 3.63 -9.59 11.97
C GLY A 104 3.21 -8.53 10.94
N TYR A 105 3.14 -7.25 11.29
CA TYR A 105 2.75 -6.19 10.35
C TYR A 105 3.73 -6.03 9.20
N ILE A 106 5.02 -5.91 9.51
CA ILE A 106 6.09 -5.73 8.50
C ILE A 106 6.15 -6.92 7.56
N GLU A 107 6.04 -8.14 8.10
CA GLU A 107 6.08 -9.36 7.28
C GLU A 107 4.85 -9.49 6.39
N LEU A 108 3.67 -9.09 6.87
CA LEU A 108 2.45 -9.04 6.06
C LEU A 108 2.55 -7.98 4.95
N MET A 109 2.99 -6.77 5.28
CA MET A 109 3.23 -5.69 4.34
C MET A 109 4.20 -6.14 3.24
N LYS A 110 5.33 -6.74 3.62
CA LYS A 110 6.30 -7.29 2.65
C LYS A 110 5.71 -8.37 1.76
N LYS A 111 4.87 -9.24 2.32
CA LYS A 111 4.19 -10.28 1.55
C LYS A 111 3.23 -9.68 0.53
N CYS A 112 2.59 -8.55 0.83
CA CYS A 112 1.67 -7.87 -0.07
C CYS A 112 2.37 -7.29 -1.31
N TRP A 113 3.58 -6.73 -1.16
CA TRP A 113 4.33 -6.15 -2.28
C TRP A 113 5.35 -7.10 -2.92
N HIS A 114 5.25 -8.40 -2.66
CA HIS A 114 6.19 -9.39 -3.21
C HIS A 114 6.23 -9.33 -4.75
N SER A 115 7.43 -9.38 -5.36
CA SER A 115 7.61 -9.26 -6.81
C SER A 115 6.84 -10.34 -7.58
N ASP A 116 6.93 -11.59 -7.13
CA ASP A 116 6.04 -12.67 -7.59
C ASP A 116 4.62 -12.49 -7.02
N ARG A 117 3.70 -12.11 -7.91
CA ARG A 117 2.28 -11.91 -7.63
C ARG A 117 1.54 -13.14 -7.08
N TYR A 118 2.04 -14.36 -7.32
CA TYR A 118 1.41 -15.59 -6.79
C TYR A 118 1.79 -15.87 -5.33
N LYS A 119 2.82 -15.19 -4.80
CA LYS A 119 3.21 -15.27 -3.40
C LYS A 119 2.51 -14.24 -2.50
N ARG A 120 1.82 -13.28 -3.12
CA ARG A 120 0.99 -12.29 -2.42
C ARG A 120 -0.23 -12.98 -1.79
N PRO A 121 -0.67 -12.56 -0.59
CA PRO A 121 -1.87 -13.12 0.02
C PRO A 121 -3.12 -12.76 -0.79
N THR A 122 -4.16 -13.55 -0.62
CA THR A 122 -5.52 -13.16 -1.03
C THR A 122 -6.08 -12.11 -0.07
N ALA A 123 -7.11 -11.37 -0.50
CA ALA A 123 -7.80 -10.42 0.37
C ALA A 123 -8.41 -11.08 1.63
N ALA A 124 -8.81 -12.36 1.54
CA ALA A 124 -9.33 -13.11 2.67
C ALA A 124 -8.23 -13.41 3.71
N GLU A 125 -7.08 -13.90 3.27
CA GLU A 125 -5.91 -14.13 4.14
C GLU A 125 -5.37 -12.83 4.73
N LEU A 126 -5.35 -11.76 3.93
CA LEU A 126 -4.95 -10.42 4.38
C LEU A 126 -5.87 -9.92 5.51
N LYS A 127 -7.19 -10.02 5.32
CA LYS A 127 -8.19 -9.66 6.34
C LYS A 127 -8.00 -10.47 7.62
N GLU A 128 -7.78 -11.78 7.50
CA GLU A 128 -7.57 -12.66 8.65
C GLU A 128 -6.30 -12.27 9.42
N LYS A 129 -5.19 -12.04 8.71
CA LYS A 129 -3.91 -11.65 9.33
C LYS A 129 -4.00 -10.29 10.00
N ILE A 130 -4.60 -9.29 9.35
CA ILE A 130 -4.83 -7.96 9.96
C ILE A 130 -5.68 -8.11 11.23
N ARG A 131 -6.75 -8.90 11.20
CA ARG A 131 -7.57 -9.16 12.39
C ARG A 131 -6.75 -9.76 13.53
N ASN A 132 -5.87 -10.71 13.25
CA ASN A 132 -5.02 -11.31 14.28
C ASN A 132 -4.04 -10.30 14.86
N ILE A 133 -3.41 -9.45 14.03
CA ILE A 133 -2.53 -8.37 14.49
C ILE A 133 -3.30 -7.40 15.41
N LEU A 134 -4.51 -7.00 15.02
CA LEU A 134 -5.35 -6.11 15.85
C LEU A 134 -5.71 -6.72 17.20
N LEU A 135 -5.99 -8.02 17.24
CA LEU A 135 -6.28 -8.72 18.51
C LEU A 135 -5.04 -8.76 19.40
N MET A 136 -3.88 -9.12 18.85
CA MET A 136 -2.61 -9.13 19.59
C MET A 136 -2.28 -7.74 20.15
N GLU A 137 -2.47 -6.68 19.36
CA GLU A 137 -2.27 -5.31 19.84
C GLU A 137 -3.29 -4.89 20.92
N SER A 138 -4.54 -5.37 20.83
CA SER A 138 -5.54 -5.15 21.89
C SER A 138 -5.09 -5.78 23.20
N ASP A 139 -4.60 -7.02 23.15
CA ASP A 139 -4.07 -7.73 24.32
C ASP A 139 -2.86 -7.00 24.91
N ASN A 140 -1.92 -6.57 24.06
CA ASN A 140 -0.76 -5.76 24.46
C ASN A 140 -1.17 -4.44 25.14
N CYS A 141 -2.25 -3.79 24.68
CA CYS A 141 -2.79 -2.60 25.33
C CYS A 141 -3.32 -2.90 26.74
N HIS A 142 -4.02 -4.03 26.92
CA HIS A 142 -4.50 -4.47 28.24
C HIS A 142 -3.37 -4.77 29.21
N GLU A 143 -2.23 -5.27 28.72
CA GLU A 143 -1.02 -5.54 29.51
C GLU A 143 -0.14 -4.30 29.75
N ASN A 144 -0.55 -3.11 29.29
CA ASN A 144 0.22 -1.86 29.31
C ASN A 144 1.57 -1.93 28.57
N SER A 145 1.66 -2.78 27.55
CA SER A 145 2.82 -2.94 26.68
C SER A 145 2.47 -2.81 25.18
N PRO A 146 1.71 -1.78 24.75
CA PRO A 146 1.35 -1.62 23.35
C PRO A 146 2.57 -1.38 22.48
N THR A 147 2.48 -1.70 21.19
CA THR A 147 3.52 -1.32 20.24
C THR A 147 3.66 0.20 20.24
N LYS A 148 4.84 0.70 20.63
CA LYS A 148 5.14 2.13 20.67
C LYS A 148 5.45 2.61 19.27
N ILE A 149 4.50 3.21 18.56
CA ILE A 149 4.79 3.87 17.29
C ILE A 149 5.73 5.07 17.55
N ILE A 150 7.03 4.90 17.31
CA ILE A 150 7.98 6.00 17.29
C ILE A 150 7.80 6.67 15.93
N LYS A 151 7.43 7.96 15.91
CA LYS A 151 7.45 8.76 14.69
C LYS A 151 8.85 8.66 14.10
N SER A 152 8.96 8.01 12.94
CA SER A 152 10.26 7.63 12.39
C SER A 152 11.17 8.85 12.24
N SER A 153 12.28 8.85 12.97
CA SER A 153 13.38 9.81 12.81
C SER A 153 14.18 9.56 11.53
N ASP A 154 14.01 8.39 10.91
CA ASP A 154 14.88 7.90 9.83
C ASP A 154 14.42 8.38 8.46
N ILE A 155 13.19 8.91 8.37
CA ILE A 155 12.58 9.36 7.12
C ILE A 155 12.46 10.90 7.07
N GLY A 156 13.07 11.62 8.01
CA GLY A 156 13.07 13.09 8.08
C GLY A 156 11.73 13.69 8.55
N PRO A 157 11.59 15.03 8.61
CA PRO A 157 10.35 15.71 9.02
C PRO A 157 9.27 15.63 7.92
N ILE A 158 7.99 15.53 8.31
CA ILE A 158 6.86 15.59 7.38
C ILE A 158 6.83 16.99 6.77
N SER A 159 7.13 17.12 5.48
CA SER A 159 6.97 18.36 4.74
C SER A 159 5.51 18.45 4.28
N TYR A 160 4.72 19.29 4.94
CA TYR A 160 3.42 19.70 4.40
C TYR A 160 3.68 20.69 3.26
N ASN A 161 3.86 20.21 2.03
CA ASN A 161 3.80 21.09 0.88
C ASN A 161 2.32 21.38 0.60
N LEU A 162 1.87 22.58 0.95
CA LEU A 162 0.51 23.05 0.65
C LEU A 162 0.20 23.08 -0.86
N GLU A 163 1.22 22.99 -1.72
CA GLU A 163 1.08 22.93 -3.17
C GLU A 163 0.56 21.59 -3.68
N ASP A 164 0.66 20.51 -2.90
CA ASP A 164 0.15 19.17 -3.30
C ASP A 164 -1.40 19.06 -3.18
N TYR A 165 -2.06 20.12 -2.68
CA TYR A 165 -3.52 20.20 -2.47
C TYR A 165 -4.19 21.38 -3.22
N LEU A 166 -3.48 22.03 -4.16
CA LEU A 166 -4.00 23.09 -5.03
C LEU A 166 -4.03 22.63 -6.49
#